data_AF-A0A1A6AFY9-F1
#
_entry.id   AF-A0A1A6AFY9-F1
#
_cell.length_a   1.000
_cell.length_b   1.000
_cell.length_c   1.000
_cell.angle_alpha   90.00
_cell.angle_beta   90.00
_cell.angle_gamma   90.00
#
_symmetry.space_group_name_H-M   'P 1'
#
loop_
_entity.id
_entity.type
_entity.pdbx_description
1 polymer ?
#
loop_
_entity_poly.entity_id
_entity_poly.type
_entity_poly.pdbx_seq_one_letter_code
_entity_poly.pdbx_strand_id
1 'polypeptide(L)'
;MSNPGKGAGTTPAGQKDKIHAFHRYGDLQLRSTDKVIFKVILERMADISAVFRNMMEVVDPMLITFGMKRKAAPEADVIDTDLSSAELEIFLDLVNVPNPVMPSVAFPRALRLHEFCDKFEVYDKIKGIVKTELLSNGAQGYQWALLIWAAKRDDLVMARDVLSIMTPAAFLAPNFPKPTQTPIRCTFWSAMSELPLSWQLELCRLSLTAPLDSQLDAWVGGPKSMKVTLDWVGLSTRFRPQKWGREFSSEIYVDCEGCRVDLRFLLEHLLAAAT
;
A
#
# COMPACT_ATOMS: atom_id res chain seq x y z
N MET A 1 0.50 -23.62 32.28
CA MET A 1 0.35 -22.14 32.19
C MET A 1 1.73 -21.52 32.34
N SER A 2 2.39 -21.16 31.23
CA SER A 2 3.56 -20.27 31.22
C SER A 2 3.68 -19.71 29.81
N ASN A 3 3.65 -18.39 29.70
CA ASN A 3 3.62 -17.62 28.46
C ASN A 3 4.93 -16.83 28.37
N PRO A 4 5.75 -16.99 27.31
CA PRO A 4 6.80 -16.02 26.97
C PRO A 4 6.45 -15.41 25.60
N GLY A 5 6.54 -14.11 25.34
CA GLY A 5 6.96 -12.94 26.07
C GLY A 5 6.71 -11.79 25.12
N LYS A 6 6.01 -10.74 25.58
CA LYS A 6 5.81 -9.51 24.82
C LYS A 6 7.16 -8.81 24.65
N GLY A 7 7.66 -8.75 23.43
CA GLY A 7 8.73 -7.84 23.04
C GLY A 7 8.20 -6.41 23.04
N ALA A 8 8.23 -5.76 24.20
CA ALA A 8 8.06 -4.32 24.30
C ALA A 8 9.32 -3.65 23.74
N GLY A 9 9.17 -2.92 22.63
CA GLY A 9 10.19 -1.98 22.17
C GLY A 9 10.32 -0.85 23.20
N THR A 10 11.23 -0.99 24.15
CA THR A 10 11.67 0.11 25.01
C THR A 10 12.46 1.09 24.16
N THR A 11 11.83 2.19 23.76
CA THR A 11 12.54 3.38 23.26
C THR A 11 13.34 3.97 24.43
N PRO A 12 14.68 4.11 24.33
CA PRO A 12 15.48 4.67 25.40
C PRO A 12 15.17 6.16 25.55
N ALA A 13 14.59 6.54 26.70
CA ALA A 13 14.39 7.92 27.07
C ALA A 13 15.75 8.64 27.22
N GLY A 14 16.01 9.66 26.40
CA GLY A 14 17.19 10.53 26.52
C GLY A 14 18.03 10.70 25.25
N GLN A 15 17.64 10.13 24.11
CA GLN A 15 18.37 10.36 22.86
C GLN A 15 18.13 11.80 22.37
N LYS A 16 19.20 12.61 22.35
CA LYS A 16 19.16 13.99 21.86
C LYS A 16 18.97 14.00 20.35
N ASP A 17 18.15 14.94 19.86
CA ASP A 17 17.95 15.15 18.43
C ASP A 17 19.29 15.42 17.73
N LYS A 18 19.55 14.73 16.61
CA LYS A 18 20.77 14.86 15.80
C LYS A 18 20.43 15.55 14.48
N ILE A 19 21.19 16.57 14.08
CA ILE A 19 21.00 17.20 12.76
C ILE A 19 21.67 16.35 11.67
N HIS A 20 20.97 16.12 10.56
CA HIS A 20 21.47 15.34 9.42
C HIS A 20 22.71 15.99 8.78
N ALA A 21 23.65 15.18 8.29
CA ALA A 21 24.93 15.68 7.79
C ALA A 21 24.81 16.51 6.50
N PHE A 22 23.83 16.24 5.65
CA PHE A 22 23.66 16.90 4.35
C PHE A 22 22.43 17.84 4.28
N HIS A 23 21.53 17.76 5.25
CA HIS A 23 20.32 18.58 5.33
C HIS A 23 20.37 19.49 6.57
N ARG A 24 21.35 20.42 6.56
CA ARG A 24 21.64 21.34 7.70
C ARG A 24 21.07 22.74 7.55
N TYR A 25 20.49 23.06 6.40
CA TYR A 25 20.02 24.40 6.06
C TYR A 25 18.59 24.34 5.54
N GLY A 26 17.79 25.32 5.93
CA GLY A 26 16.37 25.34 5.63
C GLY A 26 15.59 26.09 6.69
N ASP A 27 14.39 26.54 6.32
CA ASP A 27 13.41 27.20 7.18
C ASP A 27 12.32 26.26 7.67
N LEU A 28 12.29 25.01 7.19
CA LEU A 28 11.47 23.92 7.70
C LEU A 28 12.34 22.83 8.33
N GLN A 29 11.85 22.22 9.41
CA GLN A 29 12.49 21.09 10.08
C GLN A 29 11.59 19.86 10.06
N LEU A 30 12.08 18.77 9.48
CA LEU A 30 11.43 17.46 9.53
C LEU A 30 12.22 16.56 10.47
N ARG A 31 11.55 15.86 11.39
CA ARG A 31 12.18 14.93 12.33
C ARG A 31 11.76 13.50 12.03
N SER A 32 12.75 12.63 11.87
CA SER A 32 12.53 11.20 11.70
C SER A 32 12.22 10.49 13.02
N THR A 33 11.70 9.27 12.91
CA THR A 33 11.38 8.40 14.06
C THR A 33 12.60 8.09 14.94
N ASP A 34 13.79 8.05 14.36
CA ASP A 34 15.09 7.88 15.03
C ASP A 34 15.74 9.22 15.45
N LYS A 35 14.94 10.27 15.60
CA LYS A 35 15.33 11.59 16.15
C LYS A 35 16.42 12.30 15.35
N VAL A 36 16.44 12.11 14.04
CA VAL A 36 17.29 12.87 13.12
C VAL A 36 16.49 14.03 12.53
N ILE A 37 16.99 15.25 12.65
CA ILE A 37 16.40 16.47 12.10
C ILE A 37 17.00 16.74 10.72
N PHE A 38 16.13 16.88 9.73
CA PHE A 38 16.41 17.31 8.38
C PHE A 38 15.91 18.73 8.22
N LYS A 39 16.83 19.66 7.97
CA LYS A 39 16.49 21.04 7.62
C LYS A 39 16.33 21.13 6.11
N VAL A 40 15.18 21.61 5.68
CA VAL A 40 14.78 21.69 4.26
C VAL A 40 14.21 23.05 3.94
N ILE A 41 14.27 23.43 2.66
CA ILE A 41 13.74 24.71 2.17
C ILE A 41 12.24 24.52 1.93
N LEU A 42 11.40 25.25 2.67
CA LEU A 42 9.94 25.13 2.62
C LEU A 42 9.39 25.39 1.20
N GLU A 43 9.96 26.36 0.48
CA GLU A 43 9.58 26.69 -0.89
C GLU A 43 9.70 25.48 -1.83
N ARG A 44 10.80 24.72 -1.74
CA ARG A 44 10.97 23.49 -2.54
C ARG A 44 9.96 22.41 -2.18
N MET A 45 9.55 22.36 -0.92
CA MET A 45 8.53 21.41 -0.46
C MET A 45 7.13 21.85 -0.93
N ALA A 46 6.85 23.15 -1.00
CA ALA A 46 5.61 23.70 -1.54
C ALA A 46 5.45 23.50 -3.06
N ASP A 47 6.56 23.39 -3.78
CA ASP A 47 6.57 23.07 -5.20
C ASP A 47 6.12 21.63 -5.49
N ILE A 48 6.27 20.72 -4.52
CA ILE A 48 6.02 19.29 -4.70
C ILE A 48 4.87 18.74 -3.85
N SER A 49 4.25 19.55 -3.00
CA SER A 49 3.20 19.13 -2.06
C SER A 49 2.20 20.25 -1.78
N ALA A 50 0.92 19.91 -1.83
CA ALA A 50 -0.16 20.83 -1.47
C ALA A 50 -0.16 21.17 0.03
N VAL A 51 0.14 20.19 0.90
CA VAL A 51 0.23 20.43 2.35
C VAL A 51 1.29 21.47 2.69
N PHE A 52 2.51 21.34 2.13
CA PHE A 52 3.57 22.31 2.40
C PHE A 52 3.30 23.67 1.75
N ARG A 53 2.63 23.69 0.59
CA ARG A 53 2.16 24.95 -0.03
C ARG A 53 1.19 25.70 0.88
N ASN A 54 0.19 24.99 1.39
CA ASN A 54 -0.78 25.57 2.33
C ASN A 54 -0.10 26.05 3.61
N MET A 55 0.91 25.31 4.11
CA MET A 55 1.71 25.76 5.26
C MET A 55 2.42 27.09 5.00
N MET A 56 2.91 27.36 3.78
CA MET A 56 3.51 28.67 3.45
C MET A 56 2.48 29.81 3.48
N GLU A 57 1.26 29.57 3.00
CA GLU A 57 0.22 30.60 2.89
C GLU A 57 -0.36 31.01 4.25
N VAL A 58 -0.32 30.09 5.23
CA VAL A 58 -0.75 30.36 6.62
C VAL A 58 0.29 31.16 7.40
N VAL A 59 1.54 31.26 6.93
CA VAL A 59 2.55 32.15 7.53
C VAL A 59 2.15 33.61 7.27
N ASP A 60 1.69 34.28 8.31
CA ASP A 60 1.10 35.63 8.31
C ASP A 60 1.82 36.62 7.35
N PRO A 61 1.12 37.17 6.33
CA PRO A 61 1.65 38.18 5.42
C PRO A 61 2.22 39.42 6.12
N MET A 62 1.76 39.76 7.33
CA MET A 62 2.28 40.90 8.10
C MET A 62 3.75 40.75 8.51
N LEU A 63 4.26 39.52 8.67
CA LEU A 63 5.68 39.30 8.99
C LEU A 63 6.60 39.54 7.77
N ILE A 64 6.05 39.40 6.55
CA ILE A 64 6.80 39.55 5.30
C ILE A 64 6.94 41.03 4.91
N THR A 65 5.94 41.87 5.24
CA THR A 65 5.92 43.30 4.84
C THR A 65 6.87 44.19 5.65
N PHE A 66 7.23 43.79 6.88
CA PHE A 66 8.06 44.62 7.78
C PHE A 66 9.56 44.31 7.75
N GLY A 67 10.06 43.51 6.80
CA GLY A 67 11.49 43.18 6.72
C GLY A 67 12.02 42.51 8.00
N MET A 68 11.13 41.98 8.83
CA MET A 68 11.51 41.24 10.02
C MET A 68 12.08 39.91 9.56
N LYS A 69 13.39 39.73 9.78
CA LYS A 69 14.11 38.48 9.59
C LYS A 69 13.22 37.34 10.07
N ARG A 70 12.89 36.39 9.16
CA ARG A 70 12.33 35.08 9.54
C ARG A 70 13.09 34.65 10.79
N LYS A 71 12.37 34.31 11.87
CA LYS A 71 12.97 33.87 13.14
C LYS A 71 14.18 33.00 12.80
N ALA A 72 15.37 33.42 13.23
CA ALA A 72 16.53 32.56 13.13
C ALA A 72 16.17 31.21 13.77
N ALA A 73 16.84 30.15 13.36
CA ALA A 73 16.37 28.77 13.40
C ALA A 73 16.26 28.00 14.75
N PRO A 74 16.19 28.55 15.99
CA PRO A 74 15.89 27.69 17.14
C PRO A 74 14.42 27.27 17.30
N GLU A 75 13.46 27.98 16.70
CA GLU A 75 12.01 27.76 16.95
C GLU A 75 11.17 27.55 15.67
N ALA A 76 11.76 27.08 14.57
CA ALA A 76 10.91 26.58 13.48
C ALA A 76 10.23 25.30 13.98
N ASP A 77 8.90 25.24 13.87
CA ASP A 77 8.13 24.07 14.29
C ASP A 77 8.69 22.82 13.60
N VAL A 78 9.10 21.86 14.43
CA VAL A 78 9.65 20.59 13.95
C VAL A 78 8.48 19.67 13.64
N ILE A 79 8.32 19.30 12.38
CA ILE A 79 7.30 18.35 11.96
C ILE A 79 7.84 16.94 12.18
N ASP A 80 7.22 16.22 13.11
CA ASP A 80 7.48 14.80 13.30
C ASP A 80 6.92 13.98 12.13
N THR A 81 7.78 13.12 11.57
CA THR A 81 7.46 12.22 10.47
C THR A 81 7.41 10.77 10.95
N ASP A 82 6.67 9.93 10.23
CA ASP A 82 6.58 8.50 10.52
C ASP A 82 7.68 7.68 9.81
N LEU A 83 8.66 8.36 9.19
CA LEU A 83 9.76 7.75 8.45
C LEU A 83 11.02 7.64 9.32
N SER A 84 11.85 6.63 9.06
CA SER A 84 13.23 6.60 9.56
C SER A 84 14.10 7.62 8.83
N SER A 85 15.25 7.99 9.40
CA SER A 85 16.20 8.90 8.74
C SER A 85 16.60 8.43 7.35
N ALA A 86 16.87 7.14 7.17
CA ALA A 86 17.21 6.55 5.87
C ALA A 86 16.06 6.64 4.84
N GLU A 87 14.80 6.56 5.28
CA GLU A 87 13.65 6.74 4.40
C GLU A 87 13.44 8.21 4.03
N LEU A 88 13.54 9.08 5.02
CA LEU A 88 13.39 10.52 4.81
C LEU A 88 14.49 11.06 3.90
N GLU A 89 15.71 10.57 4.02
CA GLU A 89 16.83 10.88 3.11
C GLU A 89 16.48 10.51 1.66
N ILE A 90 15.99 9.29 1.40
CA ILE A 90 15.55 8.87 0.06
C ILE A 90 14.49 9.82 -0.49
N PHE A 91 13.47 10.16 0.31
CA PHE A 91 12.42 11.08 -0.12
C PHE A 91 13.01 12.46 -0.47
N LEU A 92 13.88 13.01 0.37
CA LEU A 92 14.47 14.33 0.12
C LEU A 92 15.41 14.33 -1.08
N ASP A 93 16.11 13.24 -1.36
CA ASP A 93 16.90 13.09 -2.58
C ASP A 93 16.03 13.10 -3.83
N LEU A 94 14.86 12.43 -3.80
CA LEU A 94 13.90 12.48 -4.91
C LEU A 94 13.40 13.89 -5.20
N VAL A 95 13.25 14.72 -4.17
CA VAL A 95 12.77 16.11 -4.31
C VAL A 95 13.86 17.05 -4.81
N ASN A 96 15.12 16.84 -4.40
CA ASN A 96 16.20 17.77 -4.70
C ASN A 96 16.92 17.50 -6.03
N VAL A 97 16.67 16.36 -6.68
CA VAL A 97 17.31 15.99 -7.95
C VAL A 97 16.36 16.27 -9.13
N PRO A 98 16.81 16.95 -10.21
CA PRO A 98 15.94 17.28 -11.36
C PRO A 98 15.34 16.05 -12.06
N ASN A 99 16.13 14.98 -12.15
CA ASN A 99 15.79 13.68 -12.72
C ASN A 99 15.95 12.59 -11.64
N PRO A 100 15.02 12.52 -10.68
CA PRO A 100 15.19 11.66 -9.54
C PRO A 100 14.98 10.19 -9.94
N VAL A 101 15.79 9.31 -9.36
CA VAL A 101 15.70 7.86 -9.53
C VAL A 101 15.49 7.25 -8.15
N MET A 102 14.47 6.41 -8.02
CA MET A 102 14.20 5.70 -6.77
C MET A 102 15.23 4.57 -6.59
N PRO A 103 15.95 4.51 -5.46
CA PRO A 103 16.80 3.37 -5.16
C PRO A 103 15.95 2.12 -4.92
N SER A 104 16.49 0.95 -5.23
CA SER A 104 15.78 -0.30 -4.96
C SER A 104 15.68 -0.55 -3.47
N VAL A 105 14.45 -0.70 -2.98
CA VAL A 105 14.16 -0.88 -1.56
C VAL A 105 13.14 -2.00 -1.33
N ALA A 106 13.20 -2.61 -0.15
CA ALA A 106 12.25 -3.64 0.24
C ALA A 106 10.81 -3.11 0.32
N PHE A 107 9.83 -4.00 0.11
CA PHE A 107 8.40 -3.70 0.14
C PHE A 107 7.96 -2.77 1.28
N PRO A 108 8.27 -3.03 2.57
CA PRO A 108 7.74 -2.20 3.66
C PRO A 108 8.26 -0.75 3.58
N ARG A 109 9.48 -0.57 3.09
CA ARG A 109 10.10 0.75 2.92
C ARG A 109 9.46 1.51 1.76
N ALA A 110 9.29 0.87 0.60
CA ALA A 110 8.59 1.46 -0.54
C ALA A 110 7.16 1.87 -0.18
N LEU A 111 6.45 1.02 0.57
CA LEU A 111 5.08 1.29 1.00
C LEU A 111 5.01 2.49 1.94
N ARG A 112 5.89 2.58 2.95
CA ARG A 112 5.94 3.75 3.86
C ARG A 112 6.24 5.05 3.12
N LEU A 113 7.13 5.02 2.12
CA LEU A 113 7.41 6.19 1.28
C LEU A 113 6.18 6.58 0.46
N HIS A 114 5.42 5.61 -0.06
CA HIS A 114 4.17 5.88 -0.77
C HIS A 114 3.10 6.49 0.16
N GLU A 115 2.93 5.93 1.35
CA GLU A 115 2.02 6.47 2.38
C GLU A 115 2.43 7.88 2.83
N PHE A 116 3.73 8.16 2.90
CA PHE A 116 4.23 9.49 3.18
C PHE A 116 3.86 10.49 2.07
N CYS A 117 4.01 10.09 0.80
CA CYS A 117 3.57 10.89 -0.34
C CYS A 117 2.06 11.17 -0.30
N ASP A 118 1.24 10.19 0.10
CA ASP A 118 -0.21 10.39 0.33
C ASP A 118 -0.47 11.40 1.45
N LYS A 119 0.15 11.19 2.62
CA LYS A 119 -0.06 11.99 3.84
C LYS A 119 0.23 13.47 3.62
N PHE A 120 1.25 13.77 2.84
CA PHE A 120 1.67 15.14 2.54
C PHE A 120 1.16 15.64 1.18
N GLU A 121 0.24 14.93 0.52
CA GLU A 121 -0.33 15.32 -0.78
C GLU A 121 0.76 15.69 -1.80
N VAL A 122 1.78 14.84 -1.89
CA VAL A 122 2.89 15.00 -2.83
C VAL A 122 2.39 14.80 -4.25
N TYR A 123 2.79 15.69 -5.16
CA TYR A 123 2.35 15.67 -6.54
C TYR A 123 2.82 14.42 -7.31
N ASP A 124 2.05 14.11 -8.37
CA ASP A 124 2.14 12.86 -9.12
C ASP A 124 3.53 12.56 -9.70
N LYS A 125 4.37 13.58 -9.97
CA LYS A 125 5.73 13.35 -10.47
C LYS A 125 6.56 12.51 -9.49
N ILE A 126 6.62 12.91 -8.22
CA ILE A 126 7.41 12.20 -7.21
C ILE A 126 6.66 10.97 -6.70
N LYS A 127 5.36 11.11 -6.45
CA LYS A 127 4.50 10.00 -6.01
C LYS A 127 4.48 8.85 -7.02
N GLY A 128 4.46 9.17 -8.31
CA GLY A 128 4.49 8.20 -9.41
C GLY A 128 5.79 7.42 -9.49
N ILE A 129 6.93 8.06 -9.20
CA ILE A 129 8.24 7.38 -9.12
C ILE A 129 8.24 6.36 -7.98
N VAL A 130 7.80 6.77 -6.78
CA VAL A 130 7.71 5.88 -5.62
C VAL A 130 6.72 4.73 -5.87
N LYS A 131 5.56 5.03 -6.47
CA LYS A 131 4.54 4.03 -6.83
C LYS A 131 5.07 3.01 -7.85
N THR A 132 5.82 3.48 -8.86
CA THR A 132 6.42 2.59 -9.86
C THR A 132 7.41 1.64 -9.21
N GLU A 133 8.30 2.13 -8.34
CA GLU A 133 9.23 1.26 -7.61
C GLU A 133 8.49 0.26 -6.70
N LEU A 134 7.45 0.73 -6.00
CA LEU A 134 6.62 -0.12 -5.15
C LEU A 134 5.98 -1.25 -5.95
N LEU A 135 5.47 -1.01 -7.15
CA LEU A 135 4.84 -2.03 -8.00
C LEU A 135 5.88 -2.93 -8.68
N SER A 136 6.93 -2.35 -9.25
CA SER A 136 7.89 -3.06 -10.08
C SER A 136 8.87 -3.91 -9.29
N ASN A 137 9.31 -3.47 -8.11
CA ASN A 137 10.32 -4.16 -7.31
C ASN A 137 9.81 -4.51 -5.92
N GLY A 138 9.16 -3.55 -5.24
CA GLY A 138 8.67 -3.74 -3.88
C GLY A 138 7.65 -4.87 -3.79
N ALA A 139 6.63 -4.87 -4.65
CA ALA A 139 5.48 -5.77 -4.57
C ALA A 139 5.71 -7.12 -5.26
N GLN A 140 6.88 -7.36 -5.86
CA GLN A 140 7.18 -8.66 -6.44
C GLN A 140 7.16 -9.75 -5.35
N GLY A 141 6.17 -10.64 -5.46
CA GLY A 141 5.93 -11.69 -4.47
C GLY A 141 5.08 -11.26 -3.27
N TYR A 142 4.76 -9.96 -3.14
CA TYR A 142 3.94 -9.39 -2.05
C TYR A 142 2.67 -8.71 -2.58
N GLN A 143 2.19 -9.07 -3.77
CA GLN A 143 1.00 -8.47 -4.39
C GLN A 143 -0.21 -8.56 -3.46
N TRP A 144 -0.41 -9.67 -2.76
CA TRP A 144 -1.49 -9.82 -1.78
C TRP A 144 -1.42 -8.82 -0.62
N ALA A 145 -0.24 -8.57 -0.09
CA ALA A 145 -0.07 -7.60 1.00
C ALA A 145 -0.46 -6.19 0.52
N LEU A 146 -0.09 -5.82 -0.70
CA LEU A 146 -0.46 -4.52 -1.28
C LEU A 146 -1.95 -4.45 -1.66
N LEU A 147 -2.54 -5.55 -2.12
CA LEU A 147 -3.98 -5.63 -2.42
C LEU A 147 -4.83 -5.48 -1.14
N ILE A 148 -4.45 -6.14 -0.05
CA ILE A 148 -5.10 -6.00 1.26
C ILE A 148 -4.91 -4.58 1.81
N TRP A 149 -3.71 -4.01 1.66
CA TRP A 149 -3.47 -2.61 2.00
C TRP A 149 -4.41 -1.66 1.24
N ALA A 150 -4.54 -1.87 -0.08
CA ALA A 150 -5.43 -1.07 -0.93
C ALA A 150 -6.90 -1.24 -0.50
N ALA A 151 -7.32 -2.46 -0.19
CA ALA A 151 -8.69 -2.75 0.27
C ALA A 151 -9.04 -2.05 1.58
N LYS A 152 -8.12 -2.00 2.54
CA LYS A 152 -8.31 -1.28 3.82
C LYS A 152 -8.52 0.23 3.65
N ARG A 153 -8.03 0.79 2.54
CA ARG A 153 -8.13 2.20 2.19
C ARG A 153 -9.21 2.47 1.12
N ASP A 154 -9.89 1.43 0.65
CA ASP A 154 -10.78 1.48 -0.50
C ASP A 154 -10.10 2.10 -1.75
N ASP A 155 -8.78 1.90 -1.88
CA ASP A 155 -7.97 2.41 -2.99
C ASP A 155 -8.09 1.46 -4.19
N LEU A 156 -9.16 1.68 -4.94
CA LEU A 156 -9.46 0.89 -6.12
C LEU A 156 -8.44 1.10 -7.24
N VAL A 157 -7.73 2.23 -7.29
CA VAL A 157 -6.68 2.47 -8.29
C VAL A 157 -5.48 1.59 -7.98
N MET A 158 -4.96 1.61 -6.75
CA MET A 158 -3.86 0.75 -6.34
C MET A 158 -4.23 -0.73 -6.47
N ALA A 159 -5.44 -1.13 -6.08
CA ALA A 159 -5.88 -2.51 -6.21
C ALA A 159 -5.78 -3.02 -7.66
N ARG A 160 -6.14 -2.18 -8.63
CA ARG A 160 -6.06 -2.53 -10.05
C ARG A 160 -4.63 -2.61 -10.54
N ASP A 161 -3.79 -1.65 -10.15
CA ASP A 161 -2.39 -1.68 -10.53
C ASP A 161 -1.71 -2.95 -10.02
N VAL A 162 -1.99 -3.34 -8.77
CA VAL A 162 -1.52 -4.60 -8.18
C VAL A 162 -2.05 -5.82 -8.93
N LEU A 163 -3.35 -5.85 -9.24
CA LEU A 163 -3.95 -6.94 -9.98
C LEU A 163 -3.36 -7.06 -11.39
N SER A 164 -2.99 -5.95 -12.04
CA SER A 164 -2.42 -5.95 -13.39
C SER A 164 -1.04 -6.61 -13.46
N ILE A 165 -0.29 -6.61 -12.35
CA ILE A 165 1.03 -7.25 -12.21
C ILE A 165 0.96 -8.60 -11.46
N MET A 166 -0.24 -9.08 -11.15
CA MET A 166 -0.45 -10.36 -10.50
C MET A 166 -0.18 -11.49 -11.51
N THR A 167 0.27 -12.64 -11.00
CA THR A 167 0.39 -13.88 -11.78
C THR A 167 -0.45 -14.98 -11.13
N PRO A 168 -0.84 -16.05 -11.85
CA PRO A 168 -1.57 -17.16 -11.24
C PRO A 168 -0.83 -17.76 -10.04
N ALA A 169 0.50 -17.87 -10.13
CA ALA A 169 1.35 -18.36 -9.04
C ALA A 169 1.32 -17.43 -7.82
N ALA A 170 1.48 -16.12 -8.02
CA ALA A 170 1.42 -15.14 -6.92
C ALA A 170 0.01 -15.07 -6.29
N PHE A 171 -1.03 -15.25 -7.11
CA PHE A 171 -2.41 -15.25 -6.65
C PHE A 171 -2.73 -16.49 -5.79
N LEU A 172 -2.36 -17.68 -6.24
CA LEU A 172 -2.65 -18.95 -5.56
C LEU A 172 -1.75 -19.24 -4.36
N ALA A 173 -0.53 -18.66 -4.33
CA ALA A 173 0.42 -18.81 -3.24
C ALA A 173 0.82 -17.43 -2.67
N PRO A 174 -0.07 -16.78 -1.90
CA PRO A 174 0.20 -15.50 -1.29
C PRO A 174 1.45 -15.54 -0.39
N ASN A 175 2.27 -14.50 -0.48
CA ASN A 175 3.32 -14.25 0.51
C ASN A 175 3.16 -12.89 1.18
N PHE A 176 3.52 -12.85 2.45
CA PHE A 176 3.45 -11.65 3.28
C PHE A 176 4.84 -11.24 3.77
N PRO A 177 5.13 -9.92 3.80
CA PRO A 177 6.41 -9.42 4.26
C PRO A 177 6.60 -9.72 5.75
N LYS A 178 7.80 -10.17 6.11
CA LYS A 178 8.23 -10.30 7.51
C LYS A 178 9.36 -9.30 7.77
N PRO A 179 9.41 -8.64 8.95
CA PRO A 179 10.41 -7.62 9.23
C PRO A 179 11.87 -8.11 9.18
N THR A 180 12.14 -9.41 9.39
CA THR A 180 13.50 -9.88 9.68
C THR A 180 13.97 -11.10 8.88
N GLN A 181 13.13 -11.77 8.08
CA GLN A 181 13.49 -13.05 7.43
C GLN A 181 12.67 -13.32 6.15
N THR A 182 12.36 -14.59 5.91
CA THR A 182 11.65 -15.13 4.76
C THR A 182 10.17 -14.71 4.75
N PRO A 183 9.58 -14.55 3.55
CA PRO A 183 8.14 -14.31 3.42
C PRO A 183 7.32 -15.37 4.14
N ILE A 184 6.22 -14.96 4.79
CA ILE A 184 5.24 -15.91 5.31
C ILE A 184 4.39 -16.35 4.13
N ARG A 185 4.43 -17.65 3.80
CA ARG A 185 3.44 -18.26 2.94
C ARG A 185 2.15 -18.43 3.72
N CYS A 186 1.04 -17.99 3.16
CA CYS A 186 -0.28 -18.35 3.68
C CYS A 186 -1.09 -19.05 2.59
N THR A 187 -2.21 -19.65 2.99
CA THR A 187 -3.14 -20.22 2.02
C THR A 187 -3.86 -19.11 1.27
N PHE A 188 -4.28 -19.40 0.05
CA PHE A 188 -5.12 -18.51 -0.76
C PHE A 188 -6.35 -18.02 0.01
N TRP A 189 -7.08 -18.94 0.65
CA TRP A 189 -8.31 -18.61 1.37
C TRP A 189 -8.07 -17.74 2.61
N SER A 190 -6.94 -17.94 3.30
CA SER A 190 -6.56 -17.05 4.40
C SER A 190 -6.31 -15.63 3.91
N ALA A 191 -5.59 -15.43 2.80
CA ALA A 191 -5.39 -14.09 2.24
C ALA A 191 -6.70 -13.48 1.70
N MET A 192 -7.56 -14.29 1.07
CA MET A 192 -8.85 -13.85 0.56
C MET A 192 -9.75 -13.35 1.69
N SER A 193 -9.75 -14.02 2.85
CA SER A 193 -10.58 -13.65 4.00
C SER A 193 -10.24 -12.27 4.60
N GLU A 194 -9.04 -11.74 4.34
CA GLU A 194 -8.63 -10.40 4.77
C GLU A 194 -9.24 -9.27 3.92
N LEU A 195 -9.84 -9.59 2.77
CA LEU A 195 -10.48 -8.62 1.88
C LEU A 195 -11.95 -8.38 2.27
N PRO A 196 -12.53 -7.21 1.96
CA PRO A 196 -13.98 -7.01 2.07
C PRO A 196 -14.75 -8.02 1.23
N LEU A 197 -15.93 -8.45 1.70
CA LEU A 197 -16.74 -9.47 1.02
C LEU A 197 -17.01 -9.17 -0.46
N SER A 198 -17.29 -7.90 -0.79
CA SER A 198 -17.52 -7.50 -2.18
C SER A 198 -16.28 -7.66 -3.07
N TRP A 199 -15.09 -7.50 -2.52
CA TRP A 199 -13.82 -7.73 -3.21
C TRP A 199 -13.56 -9.22 -3.39
N GLN A 200 -13.85 -10.03 -2.35
CA GLN A 200 -13.72 -11.49 -2.42
C GLN A 200 -14.58 -12.07 -3.55
N LEU A 201 -15.86 -11.72 -3.57
CA LEU A 201 -16.82 -12.20 -4.58
C LEU A 201 -16.39 -11.79 -5.99
N GLU A 202 -16.00 -10.52 -6.16
CA GLU A 202 -15.59 -10.01 -7.46
C GLU A 202 -14.29 -10.66 -7.96
N LEU A 203 -13.30 -10.87 -7.07
CA LEU A 203 -12.08 -11.59 -7.42
C LEU A 203 -12.37 -13.05 -7.78
N CYS A 204 -13.18 -13.76 -7.00
CA CYS A 204 -13.58 -15.12 -7.34
C CYS A 204 -14.27 -15.16 -8.70
N ARG A 205 -15.24 -14.28 -8.95
CA ARG A 205 -15.99 -14.19 -10.20
C ARG A 205 -15.11 -13.92 -11.41
N LEU A 206 -14.11 -13.04 -11.27
CA LEU A 206 -13.25 -12.64 -12.39
C LEU A 206 -12.04 -13.55 -12.61
N SER A 207 -11.51 -14.13 -11.53
CA SER A 207 -10.26 -14.91 -11.59
C SER A 207 -10.49 -16.39 -11.83
N LEU A 208 -11.61 -16.95 -11.37
CA LEU A 208 -11.88 -18.39 -11.48
C LEU A 208 -12.61 -18.66 -12.79
N THR A 209 -11.99 -19.45 -13.67
CA THR A 209 -12.60 -19.86 -14.93
C THR A 209 -13.11 -21.29 -14.82
N ALA A 210 -14.29 -21.52 -15.42
CA ALA A 210 -14.78 -22.88 -15.61
C ALA A 210 -13.70 -23.67 -16.35
N PRO A 211 -13.43 -24.92 -15.97
CA PRO A 211 -12.67 -25.80 -16.84
C PRO A 211 -13.43 -25.81 -18.17
N LEU A 212 -12.83 -25.24 -19.22
CA LEU A 212 -13.35 -25.37 -20.58
C LEU A 212 -13.72 -26.84 -20.76
N ASP A 213 -14.95 -27.10 -21.23
CA ASP A 213 -15.45 -28.42 -21.59
C ASP A 213 -14.60 -29.00 -22.72
N SER A 214 -13.40 -29.40 -22.33
CA SER A 214 -12.60 -30.39 -22.99
C SER A 214 -13.43 -31.66 -22.87
N GLN A 215 -14.32 -31.88 -23.85
CA GLN A 215 -15.08 -33.12 -24.02
C GLN A 215 -14.15 -34.36 -24.02
N LEU A 216 -12.84 -34.16 -24.16
CA LEU A 216 -11.79 -35.18 -24.05
C LEU A 216 -11.43 -35.54 -22.59
N ASP A 217 -11.51 -34.61 -21.63
CA ASP A 217 -11.19 -34.89 -20.21
C ASP A 217 -12.34 -35.58 -19.46
N ALA A 218 -13.56 -35.61 -20.03
CA ALA A 218 -14.71 -36.28 -19.41
C ALA A 218 -14.56 -37.82 -19.33
N TRP A 219 -13.68 -38.41 -20.13
CA TRP A 219 -13.48 -39.87 -20.21
C TRP A 219 -12.44 -40.41 -19.23
N VAL A 220 -11.55 -39.57 -18.75
CA VAL A 220 -10.58 -39.93 -17.71
C VAL A 220 -11.10 -39.26 -16.45
N GLY A 221 -11.67 -40.01 -15.50
CA GLY A 221 -12.29 -39.50 -14.26
C GLY A 221 -11.36 -38.75 -13.31
N GLY A 222 -10.60 -37.78 -13.82
CA GLY A 222 -9.70 -36.93 -13.09
C GLY A 222 -10.47 -35.90 -12.26
N PRO A 223 -9.86 -35.42 -11.17
CA PRO A 223 -10.45 -34.39 -10.33
C PRO A 223 -10.70 -33.12 -11.16
N LYS A 224 -11.96 -32.66 -11.19
CA LYS A 224 -12.33 -31.37 -11.76
C LYS A 224 -11.60 -30.28 -10.98
N SER A 225 -10.56 -29.71 -11.57
CA SER A 225 -9.80 -28.60 -10.99
C SER A 225 -10.29 -27.28 -11.57
N MET A 226 -10.43 -26.29 -10.70
CA MET A 226 -10.77 -24.92 -11.10
C MET A 226 -9.51 -24.24 -11.63
N LYS A 227 -9.64 -23.50 -12.74
CA LYS A 227 -8.52 -22.77 -13.35
C LYS A 227 -8.57 -21.30 -12.92
N VAL A 228 -7.40 -20.67 -12.87
CA VAL A 228 -7.26 -19.24 -12.63
C VAL A 228 -6.93 -18.55 -13.95
N THR A 229 -7.48 -17.35 -14.16
CA THR A 229 -7.22 -16.53 -15.35
C THR A 229 -5.72 -16.28 -15.55
N LEU A 230 -5.32 -16.22 -16.82
CA LEU A 230 -4.01 -15.76 -17.23
C LEU A 230 -4.02 -14.26 -17.59
N ASP A 231 -5.20 -13.69 -17.85
CA ASP A 231 -5.38 -12.29 -18.24
C ASP A 231 -5.62 -11.40 -17.02
N TRP A 232 -4.54 -11.16 -16.28
CA TRP A 232 -4.55 -10.31 -15.08
C TRP A 232 -4.73 -8.83 -15.40
N VAL A 233 -4.23 -8.38 -16.54
CA VAL A 233 -4.45 -7.01 -17.03
C VAL A 233 -5.93 -6.79 -17.32
N GLY A 234 -6.59 -7.66 -18.08
CA GLY A 234 -8.03 -7.57 -18.35
C GLY A 234 -8.91 -7.85 -17.12
N LEU A 235 -8.43 -8.63 -16.15
CA LEU A 235 -9.09 -8.74 -14.84
C LEU A 235 -9.05 -7.39 -14.10
N SER A 236 -7.89 -6.75 -14.04
CA SER A 236 -7.70 -5.49 -13.31
C SER A 236 -8.59 -4.36 -13.85
N THR A 237 -8.74 -4.25 -15.17
CA THR A 237 -9.60 -3.23 -15.80
C THR A 237 -11.07 -3.43 -15.47
N ARG A 238 -11.51 -4.70 -15.35
CA ARG A 238 -12.89 -5.09 -15.00
C ARG A 238 -13.17 -5.11 -13.50
N PHE A 239 -12.13 -5.15 -12.65
CA PHE A 239 -12.29 -5.23 -11.20
C PHE A 239 -13.05 -4.02 -10.64
N ARG A 240 -14.32 -4.23 -10.29
CA ARG A 240 -15.27 -3.22 -9.81
C ARG A 240 -16.12 -3.80 -8.66
N PRO A 241 -15.54 -4.03 -7.48
CA PRO A 241 -16.29 -4.54 -6.34
C PRO A 241 -17.47 -3.62 -6.02
N GLN A 242 -18.68 -4.18 -6.00
CA GLN A 242 -19.88 -3.42 -5.67
C GLN A 242 -19.88 -3.06 -4.18
N LYS A 243 -20.07 -1.79 -3.86
CA LYS A 243 -20.38 -1.38 -2.50
C LYS A 243 -21.83 -1.73 -2.23
N TRP A 244 -22.06 -2.81 -1.51
CA TRP A 244 -23.41 -3.12 -1.06
C TRP A 244 -23.85 -2.08 -0.03
N GLY A 245 -24.88 -1.30 -0.37
CA GLY A 245 -25.62 -0.51 0.60
C GLY A 245 -26.26 -1.45 1.63
N ARG A 246 -26.57 -0.95 2.84
CA ARG A 246 -27.09 -1.76 3.98
C ARG A 246 -28.47 -2.42 3.76
N GLU A 247 -28.96 -2.50 2.54
CA GLU A 247 -30.24 -3.13 2.21
C GLU A 247 -29.97 -4.50 1.61
N PHE A 248 -29.69 -5.49 2.47
CA PHE A 248 -29.60 -6.87 2.05
C PHE A 248 -30.99 -7.51 2.04
N SER A 249 -31.60 -7.57 0.85
CA SER A 249 -32.59 -8.58 0.54
C SER A 249 -31.86 -9.92 0.30
N SER A 250 -32.40 -11.00 0.86
CA SER A 250 -31.73 -12.26 1.20
C SER A 250 -31.39 -13.21 0.03
N GLU A 251 -31.21 -12.72 -1.19
CA GLU A 251 -31.00 -13.56 -2.37
C GLU A 251 -29.84 -13.03 -3.23
N ILE A 252 -28.66 -13.66 -3.13
CA ILE A 252 -27.53 -13.41 -4.03
C ILE A 252 -27.43 -14.60 -4.99
N TYR A 253 -27.76 -14.37 -6.25
CA TYR A 253 -27.51 -15.32 -7.34
C TYR A 253 -26.43 -14.75 -8.26
N VAL A 254 -25.43 -15.55 -8.63
CA VAL A 254 -24.57 -15.26 -9.77
C VAL A 254 -25.14 -16.03 -10.95
N ASP A 255 -25.67 -15.29 -11.93
CA ASP A 255 -26.14 -15.85 -13.18
C ASP A 255 -24.93 -16.10 -14.08
N CYS A 256 -24.31 -17.27 -13.94
CA CYS A 256 -23.42 -17.82 -14.96
C CYS A 256 -24.30 -18.63 -15.91
N GLU A 257 -24.29 -18.29 -17.19
CA GLU A 257 -25.08 -18.91 -18.27
C GLU A 257 -25.33 -20.41 -18.04
N GLY A 258 -26.50 -20.75 -17.47
CA GLY A 258 -26.97 -22.13 -17.27
C GLY A 258 -26.63 -22.82 -15.94
N CYS A 259 -25.92 -22.20 -14.99
CA CYS A 259 -25.66 -22.77 -13.67
C CYS A 259 -25.95 -21.78 -12.54
N ARG A 260 -27.09 -21.99 -11.85
CA ARG A 260 -27.36 -21.36 -10.55
C ARG A 260 -26.46 -21.98 -9.50
N VAL A 261 -25.31 -21.36 -9.24
CA VAL A 261 -24.49 -21.70 -8.07
C VAL A 261 -24.96 -20.84 -6.91
N ASP A 262 -25.50 -21.48 -5.87
CA ASP A 262 -25.81 -20.80 -4.62
C ASP A 262 -24.50 -20.40 -3.95
N LEU A 263 -24.15 -19.12 -4.04
CA LEU A 263 -22.96 -18.55 -3.41
C LEU A 263 -22.99 -18.76 -1.90
N ARG A 264 -24.16 -18.95 -1.29
CA ARG A 264 -24.30 -19.24 0.14
C ARG A 264 -23.66 -20.59 0.48
N PHE A 265 -23.77 -21.59 -0.40
CA PHE A 265 -23.13 -22.89 -0.23
C PHE A 265 -21.60 -22.79 -0.33
N LEU A 266 -21.10 -21.98 -1.28
CA LEU A 266 -19.68 -21.65 -1.39
C LEU A 266 -19.20 -20.86 -0.17
N LEU A 267 -19.94 -19.84 0.28
CA LEU A 267 -19.59 -19.04 1.46
C LEU A 267 -19.61 -19.87 2.75
N GLU A 268 -20.60 -20.73 2.95
CA GLU A 268 -20.67 -21.62 4.12
C GLU A 268 -19.54 -22.65 4.11
N HIS A 269 -19.19 -23.21 2.96
CA HIS A 269 -18.03 -24.09 2.83
C HIS A 269 -16.69 -23.35 2.99
N LEU A 270 -16.60 -22.11 2.51
CA LEU A 270 -15.41 -21.27 2.65
C LEU A 270 -15.21 -20.80 4.09
N LEU A 271 -16.29 -20.48 4.80
CA LEU A 271 -16.27 -20.15 6.23
C LEU A 271 -15.93 -21.39 7.07
N ALA A 272 -16.46 -22.57 6.72
CA ALA A 272 -16.12 -23.82 7.39
C ALA A 272 -14.68 -24.30 7.11
N ALA A 273 -14.09 -23.93 5.97
CA ALA A 273 -12.69 -24.25 5.64
C ALA A 273 -11.67 -23.27 6.27
N ALA A 274 -12.12 -22.14 6.82
CA ALA A 274 -11.29 -21.13 7.46
C ALA A 274 -11.16 -21.31 8.99
N THR A 275 -11.91 -22.25 9.59
CA THR A 275 -11.86 -22.65 11.00
C THR A 275 -11.09 -23.95 11.19
#